data_AF-M1A0J4-F1
#
_entry.id   AF-M1A0J4-F1
#
_cell.length_a   1.000
_cell.length_b   1.000
_cell.length_c   1.000
_cell.angle_alpha   90.00
_cell.angle_beta   90.00
_cell.angle_gamma   90.00
#
_symmetry.space_group_name_H-M   'P 1'
#
loop_
_entity.id
_entity.type
_entity.pdbx_description
1 polymer ?
#
loop_
_entity_poly.entity_id
_entity_poly.type
_entity_poly.pdbx_seq_one_letter_code
_entity_poly.pdbx_strand_id
1 'polypeptide(L)'
;MARMVHGIMELIDQEHEGVRWVIMGDDDSIFFLENLVDVLGKYDHNKYYYFGGQSEYILSNFWYSFNQGFGGAGIIMSFPLAKALAQDMESCLRRYPHLRSADLITMTCIVDLGGSFIPLKGLHQIDLHGDISGFLSSHPKEPLISLHHFDAVSPIFPSMDRIQSTKHLMKAAKFDNSRILQQIICHHRLSNWTFSVSWGYSVHIYEKIMPRSHLIKPIETFDTWSGRPQNPPFYMFNTRSHVKDSCETPHIFYLKSIGGAQNKNEIMATYSRSVVRKLQGCPIDGNHSANYVNKIQVYSPRKKRAEMGRCECCDIIHTTGSNKAQVKLRECFTNEKIA
;
A
#
# COMPACT_ATOMS: atom_id res chain seq x y z
N MET A 1 -27.09 0.51 5.37
CA MET A 1 -27.02 0.46 6.85
C MET A 1 -27.56 -0.86 7.40
N ALA A 2 -28.86 -1.15 7.27
CA ALA A 2 -29.42 -2.44 7.71
C ALA A 2 -28.69 -3.66 7.10
N ARG A 3 -28.28 -3.60 5.83
CA ARG A 3 -27.61 -4.72 5.13
C ARG A 3 -26.27 -5.18 5.73
N MET A 4 -25.37 -4.26 6.12
CA MET A 4 -24.06 -4.67 6.67
C MET A 4 -24.21 -5.24 8.08
N VAL A 5 -25.06 -4.61 8.89
CA VAL A 5 -25.48 -5.09 10.20
C VAL A 5 -26.07 -6.50 10.12
N HIS A 6 -27.01 -6.71 9.20
CA HIS A 6 -27.60 -8.02 8.97
C HIS A 6 -26.57 -9.05 8.51
N GLY A 7 -25.59 -8.67 7.67
CA GLY A 7 -24.53 -9.59 7.24
C GLY A 7 -23.67 -10.11 8.41
N ILE A 8 -23.35 -9.26 9.40
CA ILE A 8 -22.63 -9.71 10.60
C ILE A 8 -23.52 -10.66 11.42
N MET A 9 -24.79 -10.32 11.62
CA MET A 9 -25.73 -11.18 12.35
C MET A 9 -25.88 -12.54 11.67
N GLU A 10 -26.08 -12.57 10.35
CA GLU A 10 -26.21 -13.79 9.56
C GLU A 10 -24.97 -14.67 9.65
N LEU A 11 -23.76 -14.09 9.57
CA LEU A 11 -22.51 -14.83 9.71
C LEU A 11 -22.37 -15.47 11.11
N ILE A 12 -22.77 -14.74 12.15
CA ILE A 12 -22.68 -15.22 13.54
C ILE A 12 -23.75 -16.28 13.83
N ASP A 13 -24.97 -16.10 13.32
CA ASP A 13 -26.09 -17.02 13.49
C ASP A 13 -25.90 -18.36 12.75
N GLN A 14 -25.07 -18.38 11.71
CA GLN A 14 -24.70 -19.61 10.99
C GLN A 14 -23.72 -20.52 11.74
N GLU A 15 -23.38 -20.20 13.00
CA GLU A 15 -22.55 -21.01 13.91
C GLU A 15 -21.34 -21.68 13.25
N HIS A 16 -20.44 -20.86 12.70
CA HIS A 16 -19.18 -21.39 12.17
C HIS A 16 -18.21 -21.72 13.32
N GLU A 17 -18.18 -22.99 13.74
CA GLU A 17 -17.18 -23.49 14.69
C GLU A 17 -15.76 -23.12 14.24
N GLY A 18 -14.98 -22.51 15.14
CA GLY A 18 -13.57 -22.20 14.89
C GLY A 18 -13.26 -20.87 14.20
N VAL A 19 -14.26 -20.01 13.92
CA VAL A 19 -14.00 -18.65 13.40
C VAL A 19 -13.32 -17.79 14.46
N ARG A 20 -12.23 -17.12 14.04
CA ARG A 20 -11.38 -16.27 14.92
C ARG A 20 -11.52 -14.79 14.63
N TRP A 21 -11.73 -14.45 13.36
CA TRP A 21 -11.75 -13.09 12.85
C TRP A 21 -12.88 -12.95 11.83
N VAL A 22 -13.61 -11.84 11.92
CA VAL A 22 -14.63 -11.43 10.96
C VAL A 22 -14.10 -10.21 10.23
N ILE A 23 -14.11 -10.25 8.91
CA ILE A 23 -13.64 -9.14 8.06
C ILE A 23 -14.81 -8.68 7.21
N MET A 24 -15.06 -7.38 7.25
CA MET A 24 -16.02 -6.67 6.41
C MET A 24 -15.24 -5.79 5.43
N GLY A 25 -15.67 -5.78 4.17
CA GLY A 25 -15.07 -4.98 3.10
C GLY A 25 -16.05 -4.73 1.96
N ASP A 26 -15.76 -3.72 1.14
CA ASP A 26 -16.59 -3.37 -0.01
C ASP A 26 -16.26 -4.26 -1.23
N ASP A 27 -17.19 -4.35 -2.19
CA ASP A 27 -17.11 -5.25 -3.34
C ASP A 27 -16.10 -4.82 -4.44
N ASP A 28 -15.53 -3.63 -4.28
CA ASP A 28 -14.48 -3.01 -5.09
C ASP A 28 -13.09 -3.00 -4.40
N SER A 29 -12.99 -3.70 -3.27
CA SER A 29 -11.79 -3.79 -2.45
C SER A 29 -11.06 -5.11 -2.73
N ILE A 30 -9.72 -5.09 -2.68
CA ILE A 30 -8.90 -6.30 -2.75
C ILE A 30 -8.17 -6.54 -1.44
N PHE A 31 -8.09 -7.80 -1.03
CA PHE A 31 -7.41 -8.21 0.20
C PHE A 31 -6.20 -9.11 -0.07
N PHE A 32 -5.11 -8.85 0.65
CA PHE A 32 -3.86 -9.60 0.63
C PHE A 32 -3.86 -10.60 1.78
N LEU A 33 -4.58 -11.71 1.59
CA LEU A 33 -4.94 -12.64 2.66
C LEU A 33 -3.76 -13.24 3.44
N GLU A 34 -2.62 -13.51 2.79
CA GLU A 34 -1.45 -14.03 3.51
C GLU A 34 -0.89 -13.00 4.51
N ASN A 35 -0.77 -11.73 4.09
CA ASN A 35 -0.35 -10.66 4.99
C ASN A 35 -1.39 -10.41 6.09
N LEU A 36 -2.69 -10.42 5.75
CA LEU A 36 -3.79 -10.31 6.71
C LEU A 36 -3.66 -11.37 7.82
N VAL A 37 -3.49 -12.65 7.44
CA VAL A 37 -3.35 -13.77 8.39
C VAL A 37 -2.11 -13.62 9.25
N ASP A 38 -0.96 -13.22 8.68
CA ASP A 38 0.26 -13.01 9.48
C ASP A 38 0.12 -11.86 10.48
N VAL A 39 -0.56 -10.78 10.10
CA VAL A 39 -0.78 -9.62 10.97
C VAL A 39 -1.71 -10.03 12.11
N LEU A 40 -2.84 -10.66 11.80
CA LEU A 40 -3.82 -11.08 12.81
C LEU A 40 -3.31 -12.21 13.71
N GLY A 41 -2.42 -13.08 13.20
CA GLY A 41 -1.79 -14.16 13.96
C GLY A 41 -0.94 -13.69 15.14
N LYS A 42 -0.62 -12.40 15.22
CA LYS A 42 0.10 -11.77 16.35
C LYS A 42 -0.80 -11.45 17.53
N TYR A 43 -2.11 -11.52 17.37
CA TYR A 43 -3.09 -11.09 18.37
C TYR A 43 -3.88 -12.27 18.92
N ASP A 44 -4.16 -12.22 20.22
CA ASP A 44 -5.02 -13.19 20.90
C ASP A 44 -6.50 -12.99 20.51
N HIS A 45 -6.96 -13.73 19.50
CA HIS A 45 -8.32 -13.65 18.96
C HIS A 45 -9.46 -13.87 19.97
N ASN A 46 -9.18 -14.28 21.21
CA ASN A 46 -10.17 -14.37 22.29
C ASN A 46 -10.47 -13.03 22.98
N LYS A 47 -9.68 -11.98 22.71
CA LYS A 47 -9.90 -10.63 23.24
C LYS A 47 -10.72 -9.77 22.28
N TYR A 48 -11.18 -8.61 22.72
CA TYR A 48 -11.84 -7.64 21.85
C TYR A 48 -10.80 -6.86 21.05
N TYR A 49 -10.84 -7.04 19.73
CA TYR A 49 -10.01 -6.32 18.79
C TYR A 49 -10.89 -5.77 17.68
N TYR A 50 -10.77 -4.45 17.46
CA TYR A 50 -11.37 -3.74 16.35
C TYR A 50 -10.25 -3.09 15.54
N PHE A 51 -9.91 -3.68 14.41
CA PHE A 51 -8.93 -3.14 13.47
C PHE A 51 -9.60 -2.53 12.25
N GLY A 52 -8.93 -1.55 11.64
CA GLY A 52 -9.36 -0.99 10.36
C GLY A 52 -8.34 -0.02 9.78
N GLY A 53 -8.61 0.41 8.54
CA GLY A 53 -7.87 1.48 7.88
C GLY A 53 -8.57 2.83 8.06
N GLN A 54 -7.79 3.88 8.30
CA GLN A 54 -8.27 5.25 8.19
C GLN A 54 -8.24 5.70 6.73
N SER A 55 -8.99 6.75 6.41
CA SER A 55 -8.93 7.36 5.09
C SER A 55 -7.62 8.13 4.90
N GLU A 56 -7.02 8.04 3.71
CA GLU A 56 -5.89 8.85 3.29
C GLU A 56 -6.25 10.34 3.22
N TYR A 57 -7.52 10.65 2.99
CA TYR A 57 -8.04 12.01 2.87
C TYR A 57 -8.51 12.57 4.21
N ILE A 58 -8.04 13.77 4.56
CA ILE A 58 -8.28 14.32 5.89
C ILE A 58 -9.76 14.61 6.16
N LEU A 59 -10.52 15.09 5.15
CA LEU A 59 -11.91 15.45 5.37
C LEU A 59 -12.82 14.24 5.55
N SER A 60 -12.51 13.10 4.92
CA SER A 60 -13.23 11.86 5.19
C SER A 60 -13.15 11.49 6.67
N ASN A 61 -11.96 11.55 7.27
CA ASN A 61 -11.79 11.31 8.71
C ASN A 61 -12.47 12.38 9.58
N PHE A 62 -12.44 13.65 9.16
CA PHE A 62 -13.10 14.75 9.86
C PHE A 62 -14.63 14.63 9.86
N TRP A 63 -15.24 14.26 8.73
CA TRP A 63 -16.69 14.13 8.61
C TRP A 63 -17.26 12.88 9.28
N TYR A 64 -16.46 11.82 9.37
CA TYR A 64 -16.85 10.58 10.02
C TYR A 64 -16.17 10.44 11.38
N SER A 65 -14.96 9.87 11.42
CA SER A 65 -14.15 9.81 12.63
C SER A 65 -12.68 9.51 12.33
N PHE A 66 -11.78 10.07 13.13
CA PHE A 66 -10.39 9.63 13.16
C PHE A 66 -10.20 8.29 13.92
N ASN A 67 -11.22 7.83 14.64
CA ASN A 67 -11.17 6.58 15.41
C ASN A 67 -12.09 5.49 14.84
N GLN A 68 -12.32 5.49 13.52
CA GLN A 68 -13.04 4.42 12.83
C GLN A 68 -12.15 3.73 11.81
N GLY A 69 -12.45 2.46 11.56
CA GLY A 69 -12.11 1.81 10.30
C GLY A 69 -13.13 2.19 9.23
N PHE A 70 -12.67 2.45 8.01
CA PHE A 70 -13.51 2.62 6.84
C PHE A 70 -13.80 1.27 6.18
N GLY A 71 -15.03 1.07 5.71
CA GLY A 71 -15.53 -0.18 5.15
C GLY A 71 -14.71 -0.67 3.96
N GLY A 72 -14.44 0.18 2.98
CA GLY A 72 -13.61 -0.13 1.81
C GLY A 72 -12.18 -0.54 2.18
N ALA A 73 -11.54 0.16 3.12
CA ALA A 73 -10.24 -0.26 3.66
C ALA A 73 -10.32 -1.63 4.34
N GLY A 74 -11.48 -1.98 4.90
CA GLY A 74 -11.71 -3.21 5.62
C GLY A 74 -11.82 -2.96 7.12
N ILE A 75 -12.91 -3.47 7.71
CA ILE A 75 -13.14 -3.52 9.15
C ILE A 75 -12.95 -4.95 9.63
N ILE A 76 -12.06 -5.15 10.60
CA ILE A 76 -11.73 -6.47 11.13
C ILE A 76 -12.07 -6.52 12.61
N MET A 77 -12.80 -7.55 13.00
CA MET A 77 -13.18 -7.79 14.39
C MET A 77 -12.71 -9.18 14.81
N SER A 78 -12.23 -9.31 16.05
CA SER A 78 -12.14 -10.64 16.66
C SER A 78 -13.55 -11.22 16.85
N PHE A 79 -13.65 -12.54 16.79
CA PHE A 79 -14.95 -13.21 16.86
C PHE A 79 -15.77 -12.88 18.12
N PRO A 80 -15.19 -12.80 19.34
CA PRO A 80 -15.94 -12.40 20.54
C PRO A 80 -16.53 -11.00 20.45
N LEU A 81 -15.81 -10.04 19.82
CA LEU A 81 -16.33 -8.70 19.62
C LEU A 81 -17.44 -8.67 18.56
N ALA A 82 -17.25 -9.37 17.44
CA ALA A 82 -18.26 -9.47 16.39
C ALA A 82 -19.58 -10.07 16.92
N LYS A 83 -19.49 -11.09 17.79
CA LYS A 83 -20.65 -11.69 18.44
C LYS A 83 -21.37 -10.71 19.39
N ALA A 84 -20.63 -10.01 20.24
CA ALA A 84 -21.21 -9.00 21.13
C ALA A 84 -21.88 -7.87 20.34
N LEU A 85 -21.24 -7.43 19.25
CA LEU A 85 -21.78 -6.44 18.32
C LEU A 85 -23.09 -6.90 17.69
N ALA A 86 -23.15 -8.14 17.19
CA ALA A 86 -24.37 -8.71 16.61
C ALA A 86 -25.54 -8.72 17.61
N GLN A 87 -25.26 -9.04 18.88
CA GLN A 87 -26.28 -9.12 19.93
C GLN A 87 -26.84 -7.75 20.36
N ASP A 88 -26.03 -6.69 20.36
CA ASP A 88 -26.46 -5.34 20.77
C ASP A 88 -26.95 -4.47 19.60
N MET A 89 -26.76 -4.90 18.35
CA MET A 89 -26.90 -4.04 17.19
C MET A 89 -28.27 -3.34 17.07
N GLU A 90 -29.38 -4.04 17.33
CA GLU A 90 -30.72 -3.43 17.28
C GLU A 90 -30.89 -2.32 18.32
N SER A 91 -30.38 -2.57 19.54
CA SER A 91 -30.35 -1.59 20.63
C SER A 91 -29.49 -0.39 20.25
N CYS A 92 -28.29 -0.63 19.72
CA CYS A 92 -27.40 0.43 19.25
C CYS A 92 -28.03 1.30 18.15
N LEU A 93 -28.67 0.71 17.14
CA LEU A 93 -29.35 1.45 16.07
C LEU A 93 -30.50 2.33 16.60
N ARG A 94 -31.22 1.86 17.63
CA ARG A 94 -32.25 2.67 18.32
C ARG A 94 -31.64 3.81 19.14
N ARG A 95 -30.45 3.63 19.70
CA ARG A 95 -29.71 4.68 20.44
C ARG A 95 -29.19 5.77 19.50
N TYR A 96 -28.76 5.42 18.30
CA TYR A 96 -28.15 6.36 17.34
C TYR A 96 -28.91 6.45 16.00
N PRO A 97 -30.21 6.79 15.99
CA PRO A 97 -31.04 6.78 14.78
C PRO A 97 -30.67 7.88 13.77
N HIS A 98 -29.87 8.86 14.20
CA HIS A 98 -29.44 10.00 13.41
C HIS A 98 -28.17 9.72 12.59
N LEU A 99 -27.40 8.68 12.93
CA LEU A 99 -26.21 8.32 12.17
C LEU A 99 -26.61 7.73 10.82
N ARG A 100 -25.87 8.10 9.76
CA ARG A 100 -26.18 7.70 8.37
C ARG A 100 -25.10 6.84 7.72
N SER A 101 -23.89 6.82 8.26
CA SER A 101 -22.78 5.97 7.80
C SER A 101 -22.76 4.66 8.58
N ALA A 102 -22.66 3.54 7.87
CA ALA A 102 -22.63 2.22 8.47
C ALA A 102 -21.30 1.94 9.19
N ASP A 103 -20.19 2.48 8.69
CA ASP A 103 -18.87 2.38 9.34
C ASP A 103 -18.85 3.13 10.67
N LEU A 104 -19.41 4.36 10.66
CA LEU A 104 -19.52 5.20 11.84
C LEU A 104 -20.43 4.56 12.90
N ILE A 105 -21.53 3.94 12.48
CA ILE A 105 -22.40 3.18 13.39
C ILE A 105 -21.65 1.97 13.96
N THR A 106 -20.99 1.19 13.12
CA THR A 106 -20.21 0.02 13.55
C THR A 106 -19.20 0.41 14.62
N MET A 107 -18.42 1.47 14.38
CA MET A 107 -17.49 2.01 15.35
C MET A 107 -18.19 2.44 16.64
N THR A 108 -19.29 3.20 16.54
CA THR A 108 -20.01 3.72 17.72
C THR A 108 -20.54 2.57 18.59
N CYS A 109 -21.14 1.54 17.98
CA CYS A 109 -21.63 0.37 18.71
C CYS A 109 -20.50 -0.42 19.36
N ILE A 110 -19.35 -0.56 18.69
CA ILE A 110 -18.18 -1.23 19.26
C ILE A 110 -17.65 -0.47 20.49
N VAL A 111 -17.65 0.87 20.45
CA VAL A 111 -17.25 1.70 21.59
C VAL A 111 -18.19 1.53 22.78
N ASP A 112 -19.50 1.43 22.54
CA ASP A 112 -20.48 1.15 23.60
C ASP A 112 -20.26 -0.21 24.27
N LEU A 113 -19.67 -1.17 23.55
CA LEU A 113 -19.27 -2.49 24.07
C LEU A 113 -17.90 -2.48 24.76
N GLY A 114 -17.27 -1.31 24.88
CA GLY A 114 -15.94 -1.16 25.50
C GLY A 114 -14.77 -1.55 24.57
N GLY A 115 -15.02 -1.75 23.27
CA GLY A 115 -13.97 -1.91 22.28
C GLY A 115 -13.33 -0.58 21.88
N SER A 116 -12.09 -0.63 21.42
CA SER A 116 -11.35 0.55 20.94
C SER A 116 -10.76 0.30 19.56
N PHE A 117 -10.76 1.33 18.71
CA PHE A 117 -10.16 1.27 17.38
C PHE A 117 -8.63 1.13 17.42
N ILE A 118 -8.12 0.21 16.59
CA ILE A 118 -6.69 -0.04 16.43
C ILE A 118 -6.35 0.07 14.93
N PRO A 119 -5.69 1.14 14.49
CA PRO A 119 -5.39 1.34 13.07
C PRO A 119 -4.34 0.35 12.58
N LEU A 120 -4.59 -0.30 11.43
CA LEU A 120 -3.58 -1.06 10.69
C LEU A 120 -3.19 -0.28 9.44
N LYS A 121 -1.93 0.15 9.38
CA LYS A 121 -1.38 1.02 8.31
C LYS A 121 -1.29 0.38 6.93
N GLY A 122 -1.56 -0.92 6.80
CA GLY A 122 -1.65 -1.62 5.52
C GLY A 122 -3.07 -1.79 4.99
N LEU A 123 -4.08 -1.29 5.72
CA LEU A 123 -5.45 -1.20 5.25
C LEU A 123 -5.67 0.20 4.66
N HIS A 124 -6.05 0.27 3.39
CA HIS A 124 -6.12 1.54 2.66
C HIS A 124 -7.51 1.75 2.06
N GLN A 125 -8.16 2.86 2.45
CA GLN A 125 -9.42 3.30 1.87
C GLN A 125 -9.17 3.88 0.47
N ILE A 126 -8.08 4.59 0.27
CA ILE A 126 -7.75 5.30 -0.98
C ILE A 126 -8.93 6.18 -1.42
N ASP A 127 -9.38 7.03 -0.51
CA ASP A 127 -10.19 8.20 -0.86
C ASP A 127 -9.30 9.20 -1.61
N LEU A 128 -8.90 8.83 -2.83
CA LEU A 128 -8.06 9.57 -3.75
C LEU A 128 -8.60 9.34 -5.17
N HIS A 129 -8.39 10.30 -6.07
CA HIS A 129 -8.78 10.18 -7.47
C HIS A 129 -7.59 10.17 -8.41
N GLY A 130 -7.84 9.72 -9.64
CA GLY A 130 -6.86 9.80 -10.72
C GLY A 130 -5.72 8.80 -10.58
N ASP A 131 -4.49 9.25 -10.79
CA ASP A 131 -3.29 8.41 -10.80
C ASP A 131 -2.71 8.24 -9.39
N ILE A 132 -2.97 7.09 -8.75
CA ILE A 132 -2.42 6.77 -7.42
C ILE A 132 -0.99 6.17 -7.46
N SER A 133 -0.29 6.21 -8.59
CA SER A 133 1.03 5.58 -8.74
C SER A 133 2.07 6.11 -7.75
N GLY A 134 2.04 7.40 -7.41
CA GLY A 134 2.92 7.99 -6.41
C GLY A 134 2.73 7.39 -5.01
N PHE A 135 1.46 7.15 -4.62
CA PHE A 135 1.08 6.51 -3.37
C PHE A 135 1.55 5.05 -3.31
N LEU A 136 1.21 4.24 -4.32
CA LEU A 136 1.59 2.82 -4.38
C LEU A 136 3.11 2.60 -4.52
N SER A 137 3.83 3.58 -5.09
CA SER A 137 5.29 3.52 -5.23
C SER A 137 6.05 3.83 -3.93
N SER A 138 5.35 4.35 -2.91
CA SER A 138 5.93 4.83 -1.66
C SER A 138 5.18 4.28 -0.44
N HIS A 139 4.63 3.07 -0.56
CA HIS A 139 3.87 2.43 0.51
C HIS A 139 4.69 2.39 1.81
N PRO A 140 4.05 2.63 2.98
CA PRO A 140 4.73 2.57 4.26
C PRO A 140 5.32 1.18 4.51
N LYS A 141 6.22 1.13 5.48
CA LYS A 141 6.92 -0.11 5.81
C LYS A 141 6.10 -1.02 6.71
N GLU A 142 5.01 -1.51 6.16
CA GLU A 142 3.97 -2.31 6.81
C GLU A 142 3.46 -3.35 5.81
N PRO A 143 2.99 -4.53 6.23
CA PRO A 143 2.43 -5.49 5.30
C PRO A 143 1.21 -4.86 4.63
N LEU A 144 1.13 -4.90 3.31
CA LEU A 144 -0.08 -4.46 2.61
C LEU A 144 -1.20 -5.48 2.90
N ILE A 145 -2.36 -5.01 3.34
CA ILE A 145 -3.49 -5.86 3.75
C ILE A 145 -4.68 -5.67 2.81
N SER A 146 -4.98 -4.44 2.42
CA SER A 146 -6.06 -4.15 1.47
C SER A 146 -5.78 -2.88 0.65
N LEU A 147 -6.45 -2.80 -0.48
CA LEU A 147 -6.53 -1.60 -1.30
C LEU A 147 -7.99 -1.46 -1.79
N HIS A 148 -8.59 -0.32 -1.52
CA HIS A 148 -9.81 0.23 -2.14
C HIS A 148 -9.37 1.43 -3.01
N HIS A 149 -10.14 2.28 -3.69
CA HIS A 149 -11.43 2.15 -4.34
C HIS A 149 -11.15 2.03 -5.87
N PHE A 150 -10.99 0.82 -6.40
CA PHE A 150 -10.34 0.60 -7.72
C PHE A 150 -11.09 1.19 -8.93
N ASP A 151 -12.39 1.41 -8.80
CA ASP A 151 -13.29 2.05 -9.76
C ASP A 151 -13.22 3.60 -9.73
N ALA A 152 -12.76 4.19 -8.63
CA ALA A 152 -12.58 5.63 -8.49
C ALA A 152 -11.18 6.13 -8.96
N VAL A 153 -10.22 5.22 -9.11
CA VAL A 153 -8.85 5.51 -9.54
C VAL A 153 -8.61 5.11 -10.99
N SER A 154 -7.57 5.66 -11.61
CA SER A 154 -7.07 5.20 -12.91
C SER A 154 -6.45 3.80 -12.81
N PRO A 155 -6.37 3.04 -13.92
CA PRO A 155 -5.67 1.76 -13.91
C PRO A 155 -4.24 1.91 -13.34
N ILE A 156 -3.91 1.12 -12.33
CA ILE A 156 -2.62 1.22 -11.62
C ILE A 156 -1.42 0.85 -12.51
N PHE A 157 -1.66 0.16 -13.63
CA PHE A 157 -0.68 -0.05 -14.71
C PHE A 157 -1.16 0.68 -15.98
N PRO A 158 -0.43 1.70 -16.48
CA PRO A 158 -0.93 2.57 -17.56
C PRO A 158 -1.28 1.89 -18.89
N SER A 159 -0.78 0.68 -19.14
CA SER A 159 -1.03 -0.08 -20.39
C SER A 159 -2.11 -1.16 -20.24
N MET A 160 -2.88 -1.13 -19.15
CA MET A 160 -3.87 -2.15 -18.81
C MET A 160 -5.18 -1.46 -18.39
N ASP A 161 -6.29 -2.17 -18.50
CA ASP A 161 -7.53 -1.74 -17.83
C ASP A 161 -7.46 -1.99 -16.30
N ARG A 162 -8.48 -1.54 -15.55
CA ARG A 162 -8.52 -1.69 -14.08
C ARG A 162 -8.45 -3.14 -13.64
N ILE A 163 -9.23 -4.03 -14.26
CA ILE A 163 -9.31 -5.45 -13.89
C ILE A 163 -7.99 -6.16 -14.19
N GLN A 164 -7.43 -5.92 -15.38
CA GLN A 164 -6.14 -6.45 -15.78
C GLN A 164 -5.02 -5.96 -14.85
N SER A 165 -5.03 -4.68 -14.51
CA SER A 165 -4.08 -4.06 -13.60
C SER A 165 -4.11 -4.72 -12.21
N THR A 166 -5.31 -4.90 -11.65
CA THR A 166 -5.50 -5.57 -10.35
C THR A 166 -5.04 -7.02 -10.39
N LYS A 167 -5.42 -7.78 -11.43
CA LYS A 167 -4.96 -9.18 -11.60
C LYS A 167 -3.43 -9.26 -11.72
N HIS A 168 -2.81 -8.29 -12.39
CA HIS A 168 -1.36 -8.23 -12.55
C HIS A 168 -0.64 -7.95 -11.23
N LEU A 169 -1.15 -7.04 -10.39
CA LEU A 169 -0.65 -6.82 -9.04
C LEU A 169 -0.81 -8.08 -8.16
N MET A 170 -1.99 -8.71 -8.20
CA MET A 170 -2.26 -9.93 -7.43
C MET A 170 -1.39 -11.11 -7.86
N LYS A 171 -1.01 -11.18 -9.15
CA LYS A 171 -0.01 -12.14 -9.62
C LYS A 171 1.34 -11.91 -8.94
N ALA A 172 1.77 -10.67 -8.73
CA ALA A 172 2.99 -10.37 -8.00
C ALA A 172 2.88 -10.73 -6.51
N ALA A 173 1.75 -10.42 -5.88
CA ALA A 173 1.48 -10.80 -4.50
C ALA A 173 1.51 -12.31 -4.28
N LYS A 174 1.09 -13.13 -5.26
CA LYS A 174 1.20 -14.60 -5.20
C LYS A 174 2.65 -15.10 -5.16
N PHE A 175 3.60 -14.36 -5.72
CA PHE A 175 5.02 -14.74 -5.66
C PHE A 175 5.68 -14.33 -4.36
N ASP A 176 5.36 -13.14 -3.83
CA ASP A 176 5.91 -12.64 -2.58
C ASP A 176 4.97 -11.59 -1.96
N ASN A 177 4.01 -12.09 -1.18
CA ASN A 177 2.99 -11.27 -0.54
C ASN A 177 3.61 -10.31 0.50
N SER A 178 4.59 -10.80 1.26
CA SER A 178 5.24 -10.04 2.33
C SER A 178 6.01 -8.80 1.88
N ARG A 179 6.40 -8.74 0.59
CA ARG A 179 7.11 -7.60 0.01
C ARG A 179 6.26 -6.75 -0.92
N ILE A 180 5.01 -7.11 -1.20
CA ILE A 180 4.20 -6.35 -2.18
C ILE A 180 4.13 -4.87 -1.79
N LEU A 181 4.38 -3.99 -2.75
CA LEU A 181 4.50 -2.53 -2.63
C LEU A 181 5.60 -1.99 -1.71
N GLN A 182 6.38 -2.85 -1.04
CA GLN A 182 7.41 -2.38 -0.14
C GLN A 182 8.44 -1.54 -0.88
N GLN A 183 8.73 -0.36 -0.33
CA GLN A 183 9.68 0.57 -0.89
C GLN A 183 11.11 0.23 -0.44
N ILE A 184 11.97 -0.11 -1.40
CA ILE A 184 13.41 -0.30 -1.22
C ILE A 184 14.16 0.78 -1.98
N ILE A 185 14.97 1.56 -1.27
CA ILE A 185 15.76 2.65 -1.85
C ILE A 185 17.24 2.28 -1.81
N CYS A 186 17.95 2.44 -2.93
CA CYS A 186 19.37 2.14 -3.04
C CYS A 186 20.08 3.13 -3.95
N HIS A 187 21.39 3.27 -3.74
CA HIS A 187 22.21 4.27 -4.40
C HIS A 187 23.26 3.59 -5.28
N HIS A 188 23.28 3.92 -6.56
CA HIS A 188 24.35 3.53 -7.47
C HIS A 188 25.33 4.70 -7.59
N ARG A 189 26.29 4.75 -6.68
CA ARG A 189 27.23 5.87 -6.53
C ARG A 189 28.11 6.08 -7.78
N LEU A 190 28.43 5.02 -8.52
CA LEU A 190 29.22 5.13 -9.76
C LEU A 190 28.54 5.96 -10.85
N SER A 191 27.20 6.03 -10.87
CA SER A 191 26.43 6.82 -11.84
C SER A 191 25.64 7.94 -11.18
N ASN A 192 25.87 8.23 -9.88
CA ASN A 192 25.07 9.18 -9.10
C ASN A 192 23.56 8.93 -9.17
N TRP A 193 23.12 7.66 -9.22
CA TRP A 193 21.69 7.33 -9.31
C TRP A 193 21.10 6.88 -7.99
N THR A 194 19.81 7.16 -7.82
CA THR A 194 18.99 6.52 -6.79
C THR A 194 17.91 5.68 -7.42
N PHE A 195 17.80 4.43 -6.99
CA PHE A 195 16.71 3.54 -7.32
C PHE A 195 15.73 3.53 -6.15
N SER A 196 14.45 3.70 -6.44
CA SER A 196 13.35 3.45 -5.50
C SER A 196 12.46 2.36 -6.10
N VAL A 197 12.52 1.17 -5.52
CA VAL A 197 11.78 -0.02 -5.95
C VAL A 197 10.54 -0.14 -5.08
N SER A 198 9.35 -0.15 -5.67
CA SER A 198 8.13 -0.66 -5.04
C SER A 198 7.89 -2.08 -5.56
N TRP A 199 8.19 -3.07 -4.72
CA TRP A 199 8.25 -4.45 -5.17
C TRP A 199 6.91 -4.96 -5.70
N GLY A 200 6.93 -5.54 -6.90
CA GLY A 200 5.75 -6.03 -7.59
C GLY A 200 4.92 -4.93 -8.27
N TYR A 201 5.37 -3.69 -8.26
CA TYR A 201 4.64 -2.57 -8.86
C TYR A 201 5.49 -1.68 -9.77
N SER A 202 6.42 -0.90 -9.20
CA SER A 202 7.18 0.12 -9.94
C SER A 202 8.64 0.20 -9.52
N VAL A 203 9.47 0.78 -10.39
CA VAL A 203 10.84 1.20 -10.07
C VAL A 203 11.04 2.60 -10.60
N HIS A 204 11.61 3.46 -9.77
CA HIS A 204 12.02 4.81 -10.12
C HIS A 204 13.55 4.90 -10.16
N ILE A 205 14.09 5.52 -11.21
CA ILE A 205 15.49 5.95 -11.26
C ILE A 205 15.52 7.47 -11.18
N TYR A 206 16.26 8.02 -10.21
CA TYR A 206 16.60 9.43 -10.12
C TYR A 206 18.06 9.60 -10.55
N GLU A 207 18.33 10.62 -11.36
CA GLU A 207 19.69 10.96 -11.82
C GLU A 207 20.46 11.79 -10.78
N LYS A 208 20.21 11.54 -9.49
CA LYS A 208 20.88 12.14 -8.34
C LYS A 208 20.84 11.17 -7.16
N ILE A 209 21.79 11.30 -6.23
CA ILE A 209 21.70 10.67 -4.90
C ILE A 209 20.64 11.41 -4.07
N MET A 210 19.49 10.77 -3.90
CA MET A 210 18.30 11.32 -3.25
C MET A 210 18.19 10.78 -1.82
N PRO A 211 17.97 11.63 -0.81
CA PRO A 211 17.83 11.18 0.55
C PRO A 211 16.56 10.35 0.73
N ARG A 212 16.66 9.24 1.47
CA ARG A 212 15.52 8.34 1.72
C ARG A 212 14.34 9.06 2.37
N SER A 213 14.60 9.95 3.32
CA SER A 213 13.58 10.75 4.03
C SER A 213 12.75 11.64 3.10
N HIS A 214 13.26 11.94 1.91
CA HIS A 214 12.53 12.64 0.86
C HIS A 214 11.75 11.66 -0.02
N LEU A 215 12.36 10.55 -0.43
CA LEU A 215 11.74 9.57 -1.33
C LEU A 215 10.61 8.74 -0.71
N ILE A 216 10.57 8.61 0.62
CA ILE A 216 9.45 7.98 1.34
C ILE A 216 8.16 8.82 1.28
N LYS A 217 8.26 10.10 0.87
CA LYS A 217 7.09 10.93 0.60
C LYS A 217 6.61 10.63 -0.82
N PRO A 218 5.35 10.20 -1.01
CA PRO A 218 4.82 9.96 -2.35
C PRO A 218 4.82 11.25 -3.18
N ILE A 219 5.06 11.09 -4.48
CA ILE A 219 4.77 12.16 -5.44
C ILE A 219 3.25 12.30 -5.51
N GLU A 220 2.73 13.52 -5.39
CA GLU A 220 1.29 13.80 -5.50
C GLU A 220 0.85 13.68 -6.97
N THR A 221 0.68 12.44 -7.43
CA THR A 221 0.14 12.10 -8.77
C THR A 221 -1.38 11.99 -8.76
N PHE A 222 -1.98 12.00 -7.58
CA PHE A 222 -3.39 11.76 -7.29
C PHE A 222 -4.10 13.04 -6.85
N ASP A 223 -5.42 13.05 -6.98
CA ASP A 223 -6.28 14.14 -6.55
C ASP A 223 -7.01 13.79 -5.24
N THR A 224 -7.51 14.82 -4.54
CA THR A 224 -8.34 14.67 -3.34
C THR A 224 -9.70 14.05 -3.65
N TRP A 225 -10.25 13.25 -2.73
CA TRP A 225 -11.55 12.59 -2.87
C TRP A 225 -12.73 13.53 -3.13
N SER A 226 -12.88 14.56 -2.29
CA SER A 226 -14.04 15.46 -2.37
C SER A 226 -13.66 16.86 -1.96
N GLY A 227 -13.77 17.80 -2.90
CA GLY A 227 -13.28 19.16 -2.75
C GLY A 227 -11.77 19.19 -2.46
N ARG A 228 -11.15 20.35 -2.66
CA ARG A 228 -9.80 20.60 -2.14
C ARG A 228 -9.93 21.67 -1.07
N PRO A 229 -9.55 21.41 0.19
CA PRO A 229 -9.50 22.45 1.21
C PRO A 229 -8.68 23.64 0.71
N GLN A 230 -9.02 24.85 1.14
CA GLN A 230 -8.29 26.06 0.70
C GLN A 230 -6.81 25.99 1.10
N ASN A 231 -6.52 25.44 2.28
CA ASN A 231 -5.17 25.33 2.82
C ASN A 231 -4.87 23.87 3.22
N PRO A 232 -3.61 23.41 3.08
CA PRO A 232 -3.19 22.11 3.59
C PRO A 232 -3.28 22.04 5.13
N PRO A 233 -3.28 20.83 5.72
CA PRO A 233 -3.07 19.52 5.10
C PRO A 233 -4.29 18.98 4.35
N PHE A 234 -4.04 18.21 3.28
CA PHE A 234 -5.09 17.53 2.50
C PHE A 234 -5.16 16.03 2.81
N TYR A 235 -4.04 15.44 3.17
CA TYR A 235 -3.89 14.01 3.37
C TYR A 235 -3.39 13.71 4.78
N MET A 236 -3.58 12.48 5.24
CA MET A 236 -3.03 11.95 6.50
C MET A 236 -1.53 11.66 6.43
N PHE A 237 -0.85 12.11 5.37
CA PHE A 237 0.59 11.96 5.15
C PHE A 237 1.15 13.14 4.33
N ASN A 238 2.46 13.30 4.37
CA ASN A 238 3.15 14.33 3.59
C ASN A 238 3.41 13.85 2.16
N THR A 239 3.10 14.70 1.17
CA THR A 239 3.43 14.49 -0.23
C THR A 239 4.63 15.33 -0.65
N ARG A 240 5.14 15.07 -1.86
CA ARG A 240 6.01 16.00 -2.59
C ARG A 240 5.37 16.34 -3.92
N SER A 241 5.53 17.59 -4.33
CA SER A 241 4.92 18.12 -5.55
C SER A 241 5.48 17.46 -6.81
N HIS A 242 4.63 17.30 -7.81
CA HIS A 242 5.03 16.92 -9.15
C HIS A 242 5.70 18.11 -9.87
N VAL A 243 6.98 18.35 -9.59
CA VAL A 243 7.75 19.48 -10.15
C VAL A 243 8.34 19.12 -11.52
N LYS A 244 8.39 20.07 -12.46
CA LYS A 244 9.13 19.95 -13.73
C LYS A 244 10.66 20.08 -13.57
N ASP A 245 11.19 19.58 -12.46
CA ASP A 245 12.63 19.54 -12.22
C ASP A 245 13.15 18.17 -12.69
N SER A 246 14.19 18.18 -13.54
CA SER A 246 14.78 16.96 -14.10
C SER A 246 15.48 16.08 -13.06
N CYS A 247 15.90 16.64 -11.93
CA CYS A 247 16.51 15.90 -10.82
C CYS A 247 15.47 15.28 -9.88
N GLU A 248 14.31 15.92 -9.74
CA GLU A 248 13.20 15.44 -8.90
C GLU A 248 12.24 14.51 -9.64
N THR A 249 12.17 14.61 -10.98
CA THR A 249 11.30 13.75 -11.81
C THR A 249 12.01 12.43 -12.14
N PRO A 250 11.51 11.27 -11.63
CA PRO A 250 12.14 9.99 -11.90
C PRO A 250 11.87 9.49 -13.32
N HIS A 251 12.74 8.59 -13.78
CA HIS A 251 12.38 7.63 -14.82
C HIS A 251 11.51 6.54 -14.21
N ILE A 252 10.31 6.34 -14.75
CA ILE A 252 9.32 5.40 -14.21
C ILE A 252 9.32 4.10 -15.02
N PHE A 253 9.38 2.98 -14.30
CA PHE A 253 9.29 1.63 -14.83
C PHE A 253 8.19 0.88 -14.10
N TYR A 254 7.33 0.17 -14.82
CA TYR A 254 6.27 -0.65 -14.23
C TYR A 254 6.56 -2.14 -14.38
N LEU A 255 6.02 -2.95 -13.48
CA LEU A 255 6.13 -4.40 -13.52
C LEU A 255 5.60 -4.92 -14.87
N LYS A 256 6.45 -5.65 -15.59
CA LYS A 256 6.08 -6.36 -16.83
C LYS A 256 5.84 -7.85 -16.57
N SER A 257 6.69 -8.48 -15.79
CA SER A 257 6.56 -9.90 -15.45
C SER A 257 7.28 -10.24 -14.15
N ILE A 258 6.82 -11.31 -13.50
CA ILE A 258 7.41 -11.85 -12.28
C ILE A 258 7.37 -13.37 -12.35
N GLY A 259 8.41 -14.02 -11.82
CA GLY A 259 8.56 -15.47 -11.82
C GLY A 259 9.75 -15.94 -11.00
N GLY A 260 9.96 -17.26 -10.97
CA GLY A 260 11.18 -17.84 -10.39
C GLY A 260 12.43 -17.39 -11.17
N ALA A 261 13.52 -17.08 -10.47
CA ALA A 261 14.80 -16.84 -11.10
C ALA A 261 15.48 -18.17 -11.52
N GLN A 262 16.59 -18.08 -12.24
CA GLN A 262 17.44 -19.26 -12.52
C GLN A 262 17.94 -19.89 -11.21
N ASN A 263 18.30 -19.06 -10.24
CA ASN A 263 18.51 -19.49 -8.87
C ASN A 263 17.16 -19.81 -8.22
N LYS A 264 16.95 -21.08 -7.86
CA LYS A 264 15.69 -21.55 -7.26
C LYS A 264 15.33 -20.82 -5.96
N ASN A 265 16.30 -20.22 -5.27
CA ASN A 265 16.08 -19.48 -4.02
C ASN A 265 15.68 -18.01 -4.23
N GLU A 266 15.56 -17.55 -5.48
CA GLU A 266 15.26 -16.16 -5.81
C GLU A 266 14.00 -16.03 -6.68
N ILE A 267 13.35 -14.89 -6.55
CA ILE A 267 12.25 -14.42 -7.39
C ILE A 267 12.79 -13.28 -8.24
N MET A 268 12.51 -13.31 -9.53
CA MET A 268 12.90 -12.25 -10.46
C MET A 268 11.66 -11.52 -10.95
N ALA A 269 11.64 -10.20 -10.75
CA ALA A 269 10.67 -9.29 -11.33
C ALA A 269 11.34 -8.44 -12.41
N THR A 270 10.71 -8.35 -13.58
CA THR A 270 11.14 -7.51 -14.70
C THR A 270 10.23 -6.30 -14.80
N TYR A 271 10.84 -5.11 -14.83
CA TYR A 271 10.17 -3.84 -14.99
C TYR A 271 10.57 -3.21 -16.33
N SER A 272 9.62 -2.61 -17.01
CA SER A 272 9.84 -1.95 -18.30
C SER A 272 9.51 -0.47 -18.19
N ARG A 273 10.30 0.35 -18.89
CA ARG A 273 10.09 1.79 -18.92
C ARG A 273 8.66 2.11 -19.36
N SER A 274 8.00 2.97 -18.60
CA SER A 274 6.65 3.44 -18.93
C SER A 274 6.70 4.38 -20.13
N VAL A 275 7.33 5.53 -19.95
CA VAL A 275 7.48 6.57 -20.96
C VAL A 275 8.89 7.17 -20.83
N VAL A 276 9.45 7.64 -21.95
CA VAL A 276 10.67 8.44 -21.95
C VAL A 276 10.30 9.84 -21.46
N ARG A 277 10.91 10.28 -20.36
CA ARG A 277 10.69 11.62 -19.83
C ARG A 277 11.08 12.66 -20.90
N LYS A 278 10.23 13.67 -21.10
CA LYS A 278 10.51 14.80 -22.00
C LYS A 278 11.28 15.89 -21.26
N LEU A 279 12.31 15.49 -20.53
CA LEU A 279 13.16 16.36 -19.71
C LEU A 279 14.63 16.07 -20.02
N GLN A 280 15.46 17.11 -19.89
CA GLN A 280 16.92 16.95 -19.99
C GLN A 280 17.46 16.13 -18.81
N GLY A 281 18.74 15.74 -18.90
CA GLY A 281 19.50 15.21 -17.77
C GLY A 281 19.35 16.08 -16.52
N CYS A 282 19.43 15.46 -15.33
CA CYS A 282 19.71 16.23 -14.12
C CYS A 282 21.06 16.93 -14.31
N PRO A 283 21.16 18.27 -14.21
CA PRO A 283 22.41 18.99 -14.44
C PRO A 283 23.41 18.86 -13.28
N ILE A 284 22.96 18.36 -12.14
CA ILE A 284 23.77 18.24 -10.92
C ILE A 284 24.76 17.09 -11.09
N ASP A 285 26.02 17.35 -10.74
CA ASP A 285 27.13 16.38 -10.70
C ASP A 285 27.48 15.69 -12.04
N GLY A 286 27.06 16.25 -13.18
CA GLY A 286 27.46 15.81 -14.53
C GLY A 286 26.37 15.09 -15.32
N ASN A 287 26.69 14.69 -16.56
CA ASN A 287 25.73 14.00 -17.43
C ASN A 287 25.66 12.50 -17.13
N HIS A 288 24.82 12.14 -16.16
CA HIS A 288 24.55 10.76 -15.80
C HIS A 288 23.16 10.33 -16.27
N SER A 289 22.82 10.57 -17.53
CA SER A 289 21.43 10.31 -17.91
C SER A 289 21.08 8.82 -17.90
N ALA A 290 19.96 8.45 -17.26
CA ALA A 290 19.40 7.10 -17.27
C ALA A 290 18.43 6.86 -18.43
N ASN A 291 18.33 7.78 -19.40
CA ASN A 291 17.39 7.71 -20.53
C ASN A 291 17.52 6.43 -21.36
N TYR A 292 18.74 5.88 -21.48
CA TYR A 292 18.99 4.67 -22.27
C TYR A 292 18.53 3.37 -21.59
N VAL A 293 18.29 3.38 -20.27
CA VAL A 293 17.83 2.18 -19.54
C VAL A 293 16.37 1.92 -19.89
N ASN A 294 16.04 0.75 -20.43
CA ASN A 294 14.67 0.40 -20.80
C ASN A 294 14.10 -0.75 -20.00
N LYS A 295 14.95 -1.52 -19.32
CA LYS A 295 14.56 -2.70 -18.55
C LYS A 295 15.32 -2.75 -17.23
N ILE A 296 14.61 -3.06 -16.15
CA ILE A 296 15.20 -3.31 -14.84
C ILE A 296 14.79 -4.72 -14.39
N GLN A 297 15.74 -5.49 -13.88
CA GLN A 297 15.47 -6.78 -13.24
C GLN A 297 15.76 -6.68 -11.76
N VAL A 298 14.75 -6.94 -10.92
CA VAL A 298 14.90 -6.95 -9.47
C VAL A 298 14.82 -8.39 -8.98
N TYR A 299 15.80 -8.79 -8.18
CA TYR A 299 15.91 -10.12 -7.59
C TYR A 299 15.62 -10.04 -6.10
N SER A 300 14.66 -10.81 -5.62
CA SER A 300 14.30 -10.94 -4.20
C SER A 300 14.58 -12.35 -3.69
N PRO A 301 15.06 -12.53 -2.44
CA PRO A 301 15.06 -13.84 -1.79
C PRO A 301 13.64 -14.40 -1.67
N ARG A 302 13.47 -15.71 -1.91
CA ARG A 302 12.17 -16.40 -1.69
C ARG A 302 11.72 -16.43 -0.24
N LYS A 303 12.63 -16.19 0.71
CA LYS A 303 12.31 -16.19 2.13
C LYS A 303 11.28 -15.09 2.42
N LYS A 304 10.12 -15.50 2.93
CA LYS A 304 9.06 -14.62 3.41
C LYS A 304 9.59 -13.72 4.53
N ARG A 305 9.21 -12.44 4.53
CA ARG A 305 9.55 -11.52 5.62
C ARG A 305 8.45 -11.56 6.67
N ALA A 306 8.74 -12.16 7.82
CA ALA A 306 7.82 -12.18 8.95
C ALA A 306 7.78 -10.83 9.70
N GLU A 307 8.88 -10.07 9.63
CA GLU A 307 9.05 -8.80 10.33
C GLU A 307 9.50 -7.69 9.39
N MET A 308 8.97 -6.49 9.63
CA MET A 308 9.23 -5.29 8.84
C MET A 308 9.91 -4.22 9.70
N GLY A 309 10.70 -4.64 10.69
CA GLY A 309 11.40 -3.76 11.63
C GLY A 309 12.52 -2.91 10.99
N ARG A 310 13.29 -3.46 10.03
CA ARG A 310 14.27 -2.72 9.20
C ARG A 310 14.01 -2.91 7.71
N CYS A 311 14.27 -1.89 6.89
CA CYS A 311 14.03 -2.01 5.44
C CYS A 311 15.11 -2.91 4.85
N GLU A 312 14.81 -3.55 3.72
CA GLU A 312 15.84 -4.28 2.99
C GLU A 312 16.84 -3.30 2.38
N CYS A 313 18.05 -3.81 2.20
CA CYS A 313 19.10 -3.16 1.43
C CYS A 313 19.11 -3.77 0.03
N CYS A 314 19.78 -3.10 -0.90
CA CYS A 314 19.96 -3.66 -2.21
C CYS A 314 21.23 -3.20 -2.90
N ASP A 315 21.72 -4.06 -3.76
CA ASP A 315 22.90 -3.81 -4.58
C ASP A 315 22.45 -3.59 -6.03
N ILE A 316 22.99 -2.54 -6.64
CA ILE A 316 22.68 -2.19 -8.04
C ILE A 316 23.84 -2.65 -8.90
N ILE A 317 23.54 -3.47 -9.90
CA ILE A 317 24.51 -3.96 -10.89
C ILE A 317 24.15 -3.31 -12.23
N HIS A 318 24.99 -2.38 -12.65
CA HIS A 318 24.82 -1.66 -13.90
C HIS A 318 26.18 -1.34 -14.54
N THR A 319 26.24 -1.53 -15.85
CA THR A 319 27.37 -1.09 -16.68
C THR A 319 26.94 0.11 -17.51
N THR A 320 27.70 1.19 -17.47
CA THR A 320 27.42 2.43 -18.21
C THR A 320 27.13 2.15 -19.68
N GLY A 321 26.06 2.74 -20.22
CA GLY A 321 25.59 2.52 -21.60
C GLY A 321 24.71 1.28 -21.81
N SER A 322 24.59 0.38 -20.83
CA SER A 322 23.70 -0.78 -20.93
C SER A 322 22.23 -0.37 -20.87
N ASN A 323 21.39 -0.85 -21.78
CA ASN A 323 19.93 -0.61 -21.70
C ASN A 323 19.23 -1.38 -20.56
N LYS A 324 19.99 -2.10 -19.73
CA LYS A 324 19.52 -2.92 -18.61
C LYS A 324 20.22 -2.55 -17.31
N ALA A 325 19.48 -2.53 -16.22
CA ALA A 325 20.00 -2.50 -14.86
C ALA A 325 19.46 -3.71 -14.06
N GLN A 326 20.24 -4.18 -13.10
CA GLN A 326 19.80 -5.20 -12.15
C GLN A 326 19.87 -4.66 -10.73
N VAL A 327 18.92 -5.07 -9.90
CA VAL A 327 18.86 -4.74 -8.48
C VAL A 327 18.71 -6.04 -7.70
N LYS A 328 19.57 -6.28 -6.72
CA LYS A 328 19.48 -7.46 -5.86
C LYS A 328 19.09 -7.04 -4.44
N LEU A 329 17.89 -7.43 -4.01
CA LEU A 329 17.42 -7.21 -2.65
C LEU A 329 18.13 -8.17 -1.69
N ARG A 330 18.46 -7.69 -0.50
CA ARG A 330 19.08 -8.46 0.57
C ARG A 330 18.77 -7.87 1.93
N GLU A 331 19.02 -8.67 2.97
CA GLU A 331 19.10 -8.15 4.32
C GLU A 331 20.26 -7.14 4.42
N CYS A 332 20.05 -6.11 5.22
CA CYS A 332 21.09 -5.12 5.50
C CYS A 332 22.13 -5.70 6.45
N PHE A 333 23.39 -5.31 6.28
CA PHE A 333 24.42 -5.65 7.28
C PHE A 333 24.15 -4.92 8.61
N THR A 334 24.59 -5.50 9.73
CA THR A 334 24.30 -5.03 11.09
C THR A 334 24.49 -3.52 11.26
N ASN A 335 25.56 -2.95 10.70
CA ASN A 335 25.90 -1.53 10.80
C ASN A 335 25.79 -0.76 9.46
N GLU A 336 25.13 -1.33 8.45
CA GLU A 336 24.97 -0.67 7.16
C GLU A 336 24.09 0.57 7.26
N LYS A 337 24.70 1.75 7.11
CA LYS A 337 23.97 2.98 6.94
C LYS A 337 23.45 3.05 5.51
N ILE A 338 22.14 2.85 5.36
CA ILE A 338 21.43 3.03 4.10
C ILE A 338 21.14 4.53 3.95
N ALA A 339 22.14 5.28 3.48
CA ALA A 339 22.06 6.73 3.31
C ALA A 339 22.62 7.19 1.96
#